data_AF-A0A939KE03-F1
#
_entry.id   AF-A0A939KE03-F1
#
_cell.length_a   1.000
_cell.length_b   1.000
_cell.length_c   1.000
_cell.angle_alpha   90.00
_cell.angle_beta   90.00
_cell.angle_gamma   90.00
#
_symmetry.space_group_name_H-M   'P 1'
#
loop_
_entity.id
_entity.type
_entity.pdbx_description
1 polymer ?
#
loop_
_entity_poly.entity_id
_entity_poly.type
_entity_poly.pdbx_seq_one_letter_code
_entity_poly.pdbx_strand_id
1 'polypeptide(L)'
;MSKIDKTKPDVLKVTEFILDKNKSGDSFSICEAAKTPELNGISDYRIAEIMRDICLQPNGPDSIELHTKIDGTFTHNLPAKWQLNPDTYFSYLSYQSVKQSEKANYIALAALVVAIIALFAAS
;
A
#
# COMPACT_ATOMS: atom_id res chain seq x y z
N MET A 1 6.76 11.40 12.53
CA MET A 1 5.70 12.01 11.69
C MET A 1 6.00 11.66 10.24
N SER A 2 5.28 10.69 9.68
CA SER A 2 5.47 10.26 8.28
C SER A 2 5.12 11.43 7.35
N LYS A 3 6.05 11.83 6.49
CA LYS A 3 5.86 12.93 5.53
C LYS A 3 4.92 12.39 4.45
N ILE A 4 3.73 12.99 4.29
CA ILE A 4 2.76 12.59 3.26
C ILE A 4 3.44 12.73 1.89
N ASP A 5 3.74 11.59 1.27
CA ASP A 5 4.32 11.56 -0.07
C ASP A 5 3.20 11.79 -1.10
N LYS A 6 3.06 13.05 -1.52
CA LYS A 6 2.05 13.46 -2.50
C LYS A 6 2.28 12.88 -3.90
N THR A 7 3.46 12.29 -4.16
CA THR A 7 3.80 11.73 -5.48
C THR A 7 3.31 10.30 -5.67
N LYS A 8 2.97 9.59 -4.58
CA LYS A 8 2.43 8.24 -4.66
C LYS A 8 0.99 8.24 -5.20
N PRO A 9 0.66 7.36 -6.16
CA PRO A 9 -0.73 7.13 -6.58
C PRO A 9 -1.59 6.66 -5.40
N ASP A 10 -2.87 7.02 -5.41
CA ASP A 10 -3.82 6.68 -4.34
C ASP A 10 -3.92 5.17 -4.11
N VAL A 11 -3.93 4.37 -5.19
CA VAL A 11 -3.96 2.90 -5.10
C VAL A 11 -2.79 2.35 -4.29
N LEU A 12 -1.59 2.93 -4.45
CA LEU A 12 -0.41 2.50 -3.72
C LEU A 12 -0.50 2.91 -2.24
N LYS A 13 -0.99 4.12 -1.95
CA LYS A 13 -1.18 4.59 -0.57
C LYS A 13 -2.19 3.71 0.18
N VAL A 14 -3.34 3.42 -0.44
CA VAL A 14 -4.37 2.56 0.14
C VAL A 14 -3.86 1.12 0.33
N THR A 15 -3.12 0.59 -0.64
CA THR A 15 -2.48 -0.73 -0.54
C THR A 15 -1.51 -0.81 0.65
N GLU A 16 -0.60 0.17 0.77
CA GLU A 16 0.36 0.25 1.88
C GLU A 16 -0.36 0.40 3.23
N PHE A 17 -1.43 1.20 3.30
CA PHE A 17 -2.22 1.40 4.50
C PHE A 17 -2.91 0.11 4.98
N ILE A 18 -3.56 -0.63 4.07
CA ILE A 18 -4.20 -1.92 4.40
C ILE A 18 -3.16 -2.90 4.94
N LEU A 19 -2.00 -3.00 4.29
CA LEU A 19 -0.93 -3.89 4.73
C LEU A 19 -0.39 -3.54 6.12
N ASP A 20 -0.33 -2.25 6.47
CA ASP A 20 0.06 -1.81 7.80
C ASP A 20 -0.98 -2.23 8.85
N LYS A 21 -2.26 -1.97 8.58
CA LYS A 21 -3.38 -2.39 9.45
C LYS A 21 -3.48 -3.90 9.62
N ASN A 22 -3.14 -4.66 8.60
CA ASN A 22 -3.14 -6.12 8.68
C ASN A 22 -2.03 -6.68 9.56
N LYS A 23 -0.90 -5.98 9.67
CA LYS A 23 0.18 -6.37 10.59
C LYS A 23 -0.20 -6.12 12.04
N SER A 24 -0.94 -5.04 12.33
CA SER A 24 -1.47 -4.77 13.67
C SER A 24 -2.71 -5.61 14.01
N GLY A 25 -3.39 -6.16 13.00
CA GLY A 25 -4.63 -6.91 13.17
C GLY A 25 -5.85 -6.03 13.42
N ASP A 26 -5.73 -4.73 13.14
CA ASP A 26 -6.76 -3.73 13.40
C ASP A 26 -7.87 -3.80 12.34
N SER A 27 -9.12 -3.76 12.79
CA SER A 27 -10.25 -3.44 11.92
C SER A 27 -10.38 -1.93 11.74
N PHE A 28 -10.85 -1.49 10.58
CA PHE A 28 -11.12 -0.08 10.33
C PHE A 28 -12.26 0.11 9.33
N SER A 29 -12.89 1.29 9.38
CA SER A 29 -13.88 1.73 8.39
C SER A 29 -13.27 2.67 7.34
N ILE A 30 -13.98 2.92 6.25
CA ILE A 30 -13.52 3.84 5.21
C ILE A 30 -13.43 5.27 5.74
N CYS A 31 -14.41 5.69 6.55
CA CYS A 31 -14.38 7.02 7.15
C CYS A 31 -13.23 7.20 8.15
N GLU A 32 -12.87 6.15 8.89
CA GLU A 32 -11.69 6.16 9.76
C GLU A 32 -10.41 6.24 8.93
N ALA A 33 -10.32 5.44 7.86
CA ALA A 33 -9.19 5.44 6.94
C ALA A 33 -8.96 6.82 6.32
N ALA A 34 -10.01 7.49 5.83
CA ALA A 34 -9.95 8.82 5.22
C ALA A 34 -9.43 9.92 6.16
N LYS A 35 -9.59 9.75 7.48
CA LYS A 35 -9.14 10.69 8.51
C LYS A 35 -7.69 10.45 8.94
N THR A 36 -7.08 9.34 8.53
CA THR A 36 -5.70 9.02 8.89
C THR A 36 -4.72 9.92 8.16
N PRO A 37 -3.58 10.29 8.77
CA PRO A 37 -2.53 11.06 8.08
C PRO A 37 -2.06 10.43 6.77
N GLU A 38 -2.05 9.10 6.69
CA GLU A 38 -1.57 8.31 5.55
C GLU A 38 -2.46 8.48 4.31
N LEU A 39 -3.78 8.55 4.50
CA LEU A 39 -4.76 8.69 3.42
C LEU A 39 -5.42 10.07 3.36
N ASN A 40 -4.96 11.01 4.20
CA ASN A 40 -5.49 12.36 4.24
C ASN A 40 -5.45 13.04 2.85
N GLY A 41 -6.58 13.57 2.42
CA GLY A 41 -6.76 14.19 1.10
C GLY A 41 -7.28 13.24 0.02
N ILE A 42 -7.47 11.95 0.30
CA ILE A 42 -8.20 11.01 -0.55
C ILE A 42 -9.65 10.96 -0.05
N SER A 43 -10.62 11.10 -0.95
CA SER A 43 -12.04 11.06 -0.57
C SER A 43 -12.48 9.64 -0.17
N ASP A 44 -13.45 9.54 0.73
CA ASP A 44 -14.09 8.28 1.11
C ASP A 44 -14.52 7.48 -0.13
N TYR A 45 -15.09 8.16 -1.14
CA TYR A 45 -15.48 7.54 -2.42
C TYR A 45 -14.31 6.88 -3.14
N ARG A 46 -13.17 7.57 -3.23
CA ARG A 46 -11.99 7.04 -3.91
C ARG A 46 -11.35 5.90 -3.13
N ILE A 47 -11.33 5.99 -1.80
CA ILE A 47 -10.88 4.90 -0.93
C ILE A 47 -11.80 3.69 -1.12
N ALA A 48 -13.12 3.88 -1.08
CA ALA A 48 -14.10 2.81 -1.28
C ALA A 48 -13.96 2.12 -2.63
N GLU A 49 -13.82 2.88 -3.71
CA GLU A 49 -13.61 2.37 -5.05
C GLU A 49 -12.34 1.51 -5.12
N ILE A 50 -11.21 2.04 -4.65
CA ILE A 50 -9.94 1.29 -4.63
C ILE A 50 -10.07 0.02 -3.79
N MET A 51 -10.67 0.11 -2.60
CA MET A 51 -10.83 -1.03 -1.71
C MET A 51 -11.72 -2.12 -2.30
N ARG A 52 -12.75 -1.79 -3.09
CA ARG A 52 -13.53 -2.80 -3.82
C ARG A 52 -12.67 -3.60 -4.80
N ASP A 53 -11.75 -2.92 -5.48
CA ASP A 53 -10.93 -3.54 -6.52
C ASP A 53 -9.80 -4.39 -5.94
N ILE A 54 -9.21 -3.96 -4.82
CA ILE A 54 -7.96 -4.55 -4.31
C ILE A 54 -8.13 -5.50 -3.13
N CYS A 55 -9.30 -5.53 -2.48
CA CYS A 55 -9.51 -6.34 -1.28
C CYS A 55 -10.26 -7.65 -1.54
N LEU A 56 -10.03 -8.61 -0.67
CA LEU A 56 -10.96 -9.70 -0.39
C LEU A 56 -12.15 -9.17 0.41
N GLN A 57 -13.18 -10.02 0.50
CA GLN A 57 -14.37 -9.71 1.26
C GLN A 57 -14.05 -9.69 2.77
N PRO A 58 -14.20 -8.54 3.45
CA PRO A 58 -13.60 -8.35 4.77
C PRO A 58 -14.30 -9.10 5.91
N ASN A 59 -15.60 -9.41 5.76
CA ASN A 59 -16.41 -10.06 6.79
C ASN A 59 -17.23 -11.24 6.22
N GLY A 60 -16.77 -11.88 5.14
CA GLY A 60 -17.47 -12.99 4.46
C GLY A 60 -18.27 -12.54 3.23
N PRO A 61 -19.13 -13.41 2.65
CA PRO A 61 -19.88 -13.15 1.42
C PRO A 61 -20.61 -11.79 1.41
N ASP A 62 -20.56 -11.09 0.28
CA ASP A 62 -21.20 -9.80 -0.03
C ASP A 62 -20.80 -8.62 0.89
N SER A 63 -19.80 -8.83 1.75
CA SER A 63 -19.38 -7.79 2.71
C SER A 63 -18.61 -6.65 2.06
N ILE A 64 -17.96 -6.87 0.90
CA ILE A 64 -17.19 -5.82 0.23
C ILE A 64 -18.08 -4.68 -0.22
N GLU A 65 -19.25 -4.98 -0.79
CA GLU A 65 -20.20 -4.00 -1.27
C GLU A 65 -20.82 -3.25 -0.08
N LEU A 66 -21.22 -3.97 0.96
CA LEU A 66 -21.78 -3.37 2.18
C LEU A 66 -20.84 -2.34 2.81
N HIS A 67 -19.57 -2.70 3.00
CA HIS A 67 -18.58 -1.86 3.68
C HIS A 67 -17.96 -0.79 2.78
N THR A 68 -18.23 -0.82 1.47
CA THR A 68 -17.75 0.20 0.53
C THR A 68 -18.87 1.06 -0.02
N LYS A 69 -20.14 0.77 0.28
CA LYS A 69 -21.27 1.55 -0.21
C LYS A 69 -21.34 2.90 0.48
N ILE A 70 -21.20 3.96 -0.31
CA ILE A 70 -21.35 5.34 0.15
C ILE A 70 -22.73 5.83 -0.27
N ASP A 71 -23.67 5.71 0.64
CA ASP A 71 -25.03 6.21 0.53
C ASP A 71 -25.53 6.71 1.89
N GLY A 72 -26.81 7.08 1.99
CA GLY A 72 -27.43 7.56 3.23
C GLY A 72 -27.54 6.52 4.35
N THR A 73 -27.17 5.26 4.13
CA THR A 73 -27.18 4.20 5.17
C THR A 73 -25.89 4.15 5.97
N PHE A 74 -24.84 4.85 5.53
CA PHE A 74 -23.58 5.03 6.26
C PHE A 74 -22.83 3.74 6.61
N THR A 75 -23.07 2.66 5.87
CA THR A 75 -22.44 1.35 6.11
C THR A 75 -20.93 1.35 5.86
N HIS A 76 -20.41 2.27 5.03
CA HIS A 76 -18.97 2.50 4.84
C HIS A 76 -18.23 2.97 6.10
N ASN A 77 -18.95 3.42 7.14
CA ASN A 77 -18.38 3.74 8.44
C ASN A 77 -18.34 2.54 9.41
N LEU A 78 -18.77 1.34 8.98
CA LEU A 78 -18.66 0.13 9.79
C LEU A 78 -17.26 -0.47 9.67
N PRO A 79 -16.56 -0.74 10.79
CA PRO A 79 -15.26 -1.37 10.76
C PRO A 79 -15.29 -2.79 10.17
N ALA A 80 -14.25 -3.15 9.42
CA ALA A 80 -14.11 -4.48 8.85
C ALA A 80 -12.63 -4.92 8.83
N LYS A 81 -12.40 -6.23 8.67
CA LYS A 81 -11.05 -6.80 8.56
C LYS A 81 -10.64 -6.90 7.10
N TRP A 82 -10.00 -5.86 6.61
CA TRP A 82 -9.61 -5.77 5.21
C TRP A 82 -8.40 -6.66 4.91
N GLN A 83 -8.42 -7.39 3.81
CA GLN A 83 -7.25 -8.11 3.31
C GLN A 83 -7.13 -7.86 1.83
N LEU A 84 -5.90 -7.71 1.34
CA LEU A 84 -5.69 -7.60 -0.10
C LEU A 84 -6.06 -8.91 -0.79
N ASN A 85 -6.58 -8.82 -2.00
CA ASN A 85 -6.68 -9.98 -2.88
C ASN A 85 -5.28 -10.46 -3.30
N PRO A 86 -5.14 -11.74 -3.70
CA PRO A 86 -3.85 -12.31 -4.06
C PRO A 86 -3.13 -11.52 -5.16
N ASP A 87 -3.86 -11.09 -6.19
CA ASP A 87 -3.29 -10.38 -7.33
C ASP A 87 -2.65 -9.05 -6.92
N THR A 88 -3.35 -8.26 -6.08
CA THR A 88 -2.80 -7.01 -5.57
C THR A 88 -1.64 -7.27 -4.61
N TYR A 89 -1.76 -8.27 -3.75
CA TYR A 89 -0.70 -8.63 -2.82
C TYR A 89 0.60 -9.01 -3.55
N PHE A 90 0.53 -9.92 -4.53
CA PHE A 90 1.69 -10.32 -5.32
C PHE A 90 2.21 -9.19 -6.20
N SER A 91 1.34 -8.37 -6.80
CA SER A 91 1.75 -7.19 -7.55
C SER A 91 2.53 -6.20 -6.68
N TYR A 92 2.11 -6.01 -5.43
CA TYR A 92 2.82 -5.18 -4.46
C TYR A 92 4.19 -5.78 -4.08
N LEU A 93 4.29 -7.11 -3.90
CA LEU A 93 5.57 -7.77 -3.66
C LEU A 93 6.51 -7.63 -4.87
N SER A 94 6.01 -7.77 -6.09
CA SER A 94 6.78 -7.53 -7.32
C SER A 94 7.28 -6.09 -7.40
N TYR A 95 6.43 -5.12 -7.07
CA TYR A 95 6.82 -3.71 -6.98
C TYR A 95 7.98 -3.48 -5.99
N GLN A 96 7.91 -4.09 -4.79
CA GLN A 96 8.99 -4.01 -3.81
C GLN A 96 10.28 -4.69 -4.30
N SER A 97 10.16 -5.83 -4.97
CA SER A 97 11.29 -6.57 -5.55
C SER A 97 12.03 -5.72 -6.60
N VAL A 98 11.31 -5.01 -7.47
CA VAL A 98 11.91 -4.09 -8.45
C VAL A 98 12.65 -2.96 -7.75
N LYS A 99 12.04 -2.31 -6.76
CA LYS A 99 12.71 -1.26 -5.97
C LYS A 99 13.98 -1.74 -5.27
N GLN A 100 13.95 -2.96 -4.71
CA GLN A 100 15.11 -3.54 -4.06
C GLN A 100 16.22 -3.86 -5.07
N SER A 101 15.84 -4.34 -6.26
CA SER A 101 16.77 -4.64 -7.35
C SER A 101 17.45 -3.38 -7.89
N GLU A 102 16.72 -2.28 -8.04
CA GLU A 102 17.29 -0.98 -8.44
C GLU A 102 18.34 -0.49 -7.44
N LYS A 103 18.05 -0.57 -6.14
CA LYS A 103 19.00 -0.22 -5.08
C LYS A 103 20.23 -1.13 -5.10
N ALA A 104 20.02 -2.43 -5.25
CA ALA A 104 21.11 -3.41 -5.34
C ALA A 104 21.99 -3.14 -6.57
N ASN A 105 21.39 -2.79 -7.71
CA ASN A 105 22.12 -2.45 -8.94
C ASN A 105 22.98 -1.20 -8.76
N TYR A 106 22.45 -0.15 -8.10
CA TYR A 106 23.23 1.04 -7.78
C TYR A 106 24.44 0.71 -6.88
N ILE A 107 24.24 -0.12 -5.86
CA ILE A 107 25.32 -0.55 -4.96
C ILE A 107 26.35 -1.40 -5.72
N ALA A 108 25.92 -2.30 -6.61
CA ALA A 108 26.79 -3.12 -7.42
C ALA A 108 27.67 -2.28 -8.37
N LEU A 109 27.09 -1.25 -9.00
CA LEU A 109 27.85 -0.29 -9.82
C LEU A 109 28.91 0.44 -8.99
N ALA A 110 28.54 0.93 -7.80
CA ALA A 110 29.49 1.60 -6.91
C ALA A 110 30.63 0.65 -6.49
N ALA A 111 30.32 -0.59 -6.14
CA ALA A 111 31.29 -1.61 -5.77
C ALA A 111 32.25 -1.95 -6.93
N LEU A 112 31.73 -2.04 -8.15
CA LEU A 112 32.53 -2.27 -9.35
C LEU A 112 33.53 -1.13 -9.60
N VAL A 113 33.10 0.12 -9.45
CA VAL A 113 33.99 1.29 -9.57
C VAL A 113 35.11 1.24 -8.52
N VAL A 114 34.77 0.94 -7.26
CA VAL A 114 35.77 0.81 -6.18
C VAL A 114 36.77 -0.31 -6.48
N ALA A 115 36.30 -1.46 -6.97
CA ALA A 115 37.16 -2.57 -7.35
C ALA A 115 38.13 -2.20 -8.48
N ILE A 116 37.66 -1.47 -9.49
CA ILE A 116 38.50 -0.97 -10.59
C ILE A 116 39.59 -0.04 -10.04
N ILE A 117 39.24 0.93 -9.19
CA ILE A 117 40.22 1.85 -8.59
C ILE A 117 41.25 1.10 -7.76
N ALA A 118 40.82 0.12 -6.96
CA ALA A 118 41.72 -0.68 -6.14
C ALA A 118 42.73 -1.47 -6.98
N LEU A 119 42.32 -2.02 -8.13
CA LEU A 119 43.23 -2.71 -9.05
C LEU A 119 44.32 -1.78 -9.59
N PHE A 120 43.97 -0.55 -9.98
CA PHE A 120 44.94 0.43 -10.48
C PHE A 120 45.81 1.07 -9.38
N ALA A 121 45.32 1.13 -8.13
CA ALA A 121 46.10 1.63 -7.01
C ALA A 121 47.08 0.58 -6.43
N ALA A 122 46.80 -0.70 -6.66
CA ALA A 122 47.64 -1.82 -6.21
C ALA A 122 48.68 -2.26 -7.25
N SER A 123 48.61 -1.76 -8.48
CA SER A 123 49.58 -1.94 -9.58
C SER A 123 50.63 -0.83 -9.59
#